data_AF-A0A431LP65-F1
#
_entry.id   AF-A0A431LP65-F1
#
_cell.length_a   1.000
_cell.length_b   1.000
_cell.length_c   1.000
_cell.angle_alpha   90.00
_cell.angle_beta   90.00
_cell.angle_gamma   90.00
#
_symmetry.space_group_name_H-M   'P 1'
#
loop_
_entity.id
_entity.type
_entity.pdbx_description
1 polymer ?
#
loop_
_entity_poly.entity_id
_entity_poly.type
_entity_poly.pdbx_seq_one_letter_code
_entity_poly.pdbx_strand_id
1 'polypeptide(L)'
;MIRLGKPVTLYEWGAGTNTLNQIWTPCGKGTLQAGPKVKMGATEVTVQIEGQFEKKNTRDDSIKIMQQGEGMTPSSQRWGEVAMGRLKSVSGNTVVVEIKSAMKVGKGSVVRPGKPVSPA
;
A
#
# COMPACT_ATOMS: atom_id res chain seq x y z
N MET A 1 -6.41 -6.12 -7.03
CA MET A 1 -7.44 -5.17 -6.53
C MET A 1 -6.96 -4.71 -5.17
N ILE A 2 -6.92 -3.40 -4.92
CA ILE A 2 -6.52 -2.88 -3.60
C ILE A 2 -7.75 -2.80 -2.69
N ARG A 3 -7.65 -3.21 -1.43
CA ARG A 3 -8.76 -3.12 -0.47
C ARG A 3 -8.48 -2.08 0.60
N LEU A 4 -9.45 -1.20 0.84
CA LEU A 4 -9.35 -0.20 1.92
C LEU A 4 -9.39 -0.88 3.30
N GLY A 5 -8.70 -0.28 4.28
CA GLY A 5 -8.69 -0.75 5.67
C GLY A 5 -7.93 -2.06 5.93
N LYS A 6 -7.35 -2.68 4.91
CA LYS A 6 -6.46 -3.84 5.08
C LYS A 6 -5.00 -3.39 5.27
N PRO A 7 -4.19 -4.10 6.08
CA PRO A 7 -2.78 -3.82 6.26
C PRO A 7 -2.00 -3.87 4.94
N VAL A 8 -1.10 -2.91 4.76
CA VAL A 8 -0.17 -2.82 3.63
C VAL A 8 1.27 -2.66 4.11
N THR A 9 2.20 -3.20 3.33
CA THR A 9 3.64 -3.00 3.50
C THR A 9 4.18 -2.38 2.22
N LEU A 10 4.92 -1.31 2.37
CA LEU A 10 5.64 -0.65 1.29
C LEU A 10 7.05 -1.23 1.20
N TYR A 11 7.47 -1.50 -0.03
CA TYR A 11 8.83 -1.91 -0.34
C TYR A 11 9.45 -0.93 -1.32
N GLU A 12 10.72 -0.61 -1.10
CA GLU A 12 11.55 0.14 -2.03
C GLU A 12 12.40 -0.79 -2.89
N TRP A 13 12.83 -0.30 -4.05
CA TRP A 13 13.86 -0.96 -4.84
C TRP A 13 15.19 -0.94 -4.10
N GLY A 14 15.82 -2.09 -3.92
CA GLY A 14 17.09 -2.22 -3.22
C GLY A 14 18.21 -1.38 -3.85
N ALA A 15 19.21 -1.01 -3.06
CA ALA A 15 20.44 -0.45 -3.63
C ALA A 15 21.23 -1.57 -4.32
N GLY A 16 21.60 -1.38 -5.59
CA GLY A 16 22.39 -2.35 -6.36
C GLY A 16 21.57 -3.45 -7.06
N THR A 17 20.23 -3.37 -7.04
CA THR A 17 19.36 -4.29 -7.78
C THR A 17 19.25 -3.95 -9.25
N ASN A 18 19.22 -4.99 -10.08
CA ASN A 18 19.01 -4.89 -11.52
C ASN A 18 17.77 -5.70 -11.92
N THR A 19 17.41 -5.66 -13.20
CA THR A 19 16.23 -6.36 -13.72
C THR A 19 16.27 -7.88 -13.53
N LEU A 20 17.46 -8.47 -13.42
CA LEU A 20 17.68 -9.91 -13.18
C LEU A 20 17.71 -10.27 -11.69
N ASN A 21 18.04 -9.31 -10.81
CA ASN A 21 18.10 -9.48 -9.37
C ASN A 21 17.29 -8.37 -8.69
N GLN A 22 15.98 -8.61 -8.60
CA GLN A 22 15.01 -7.67 -8.05
C GLN A 22 14.85 -7.86 -6.53
N ILE A 23 15.69 -7.18 -5.76
CA ILE A 23 15.56 -7.13 -4.30
C ILE A 23 14.64 -5.97 -3.93
N TRP A 24 13.58 -6.28 -3.20
CA TRP A 24 12.63 -5.33 -2.65
C TRP A 24 12.80 -5.31 -1.14
N THR A 25 13.10 -4.15 -0.56
CA THR A 25 13.32 -4.01 0.88
C THR A 25 12.16 -3.27 1.54
N PRO A 26 11.63 -3.74 2.68
CA PRO A 26 10.51 -3.09 3.34
C PRO A 26 10.93 -1.70 3.86
N CYS A 27 10.16 -0.68 3.53
CA CYS A 27 10.44 0.72 3.89
C CYS A 27 9.29 1.38 4.68
N GLY A 28 8.17 0.70 4.86
CA GLY A 28 7.07 1.19 5.70
C GLY A 28 5.92 0.19 5.84
N LYS A 29 5.14 0.31 6.90
CA LYS A 29 3.92 -0.49 7.15
C LYS A 29 2.78 0.41 7.58
N GLY A 30 1.57 0.06 7.17
CA GLY A 30 0.39 0.75 7.64
C GLY A 30 -0.88 0.36 6.91
N THR A 31 -1.76 1.32 6.68
CA THR A 31 -3.10 1.09 6.12
C THR A 31 -3.45 2.09 5.03
N LEU A 32 -4.32 1.67 4.11
CA LEU A 32 -4.87 2.54 3.08
C LEU A 32 -6.05 3.33 3.64
N GLN A 33 -5.90 4.65 3.75
CA GLN A 33 -6.89 5.51 4.41
C GLN A 33 -8.07 5.92 3.53
N ALA A 34 -7.83 6.16 2.23
CA ALA A 34 -8.86 6.68 1.34
C ALA A 34 -8.90 5.91 0.02
N GLY A 35 -10.06 5.94 -0.64
CA GLY A 35 -10.17 5.52 -2.03
C GLY A 35 -9.15 6.30 -2.87
N PRO A 36 -8.38 5.63 -3.74
CA PRO A 36 -7.37 6.31 -4.51
C PRO A 36 -7.98 7.36 -5.44
N LYS A 37 -7.27 8.47 -5.60
CA LYS A 37 -7.68 9.57 -6.47
C LYS A 37 -7.11 9.32 -7.85
N VAL A 38 -7.96 9.35 -8.87
CA VAL A 38 -7.48 9.32 -10.26
C VAL A 38 -7.26 10.75 -10.71
N LYS A 39 -6.04 11.10 -11.09
CA LYS A 39 -5.68 12.41 -11.63
C LYS A 39 -4.83 12.22 -12.88
N MET A 40 -5.28 12.79 -14.00
CA MET A 40 -4.56 12.76 -15.29
C MET A 40 -4.11 11.35 -15.72
N GLY A 41 -4.95 10.33 -15.53
CA GLY A 41 -4.64 8.95 -15.93
C GLY A 41 -3.72 8.18 -14.97
N ALA A 42 -3.24 8.81 -13.89
CA ALA A 42 -2.55 8.15 -12.80
C ALA A 42 -3.45 7.99 -11.58
N THR A 43 -3.27 6.88 -10.87
CA THR A 43 -3.95 6.57 -9.62
C THR A 43 -3.04 6.94 -8.46
N GLU A 44 -3.45 7.89 -7.62
CA GLU A 44 -2.75 8.24 -6.38
C GLU A 44 -3.31 7.44 -5.21
N VAL A 45 -2.44 6.66 -4.57
CA VAL A 45 -2.75 5.85 -3.40
C VAL A 45 -2.12 6.51 -2.18
N THR A 46 -2.93 6.77 -1.16
CA THR A 46 -2.49 7.33 0.12
C THR A 46 -2.41 6.23 1.17
N VAL A 47 -1.21 6.01 1.71
CA VAL A 47 -0.93 5.07 2.78
C VAL A 47 -0.63 5.84 4.05
N GLN A 48 -1.35 5.52 5.12
CA GLN A 48 -1.03 5.99 6.46
C GLN A 48 -0.10 4.98 7.12
N ILE A 49 1.11 5.42 7.45
CA ILE A 49 2.15 4.62 8.08
C ILE A 49 1.93 4.62 9.59
N GLU A 50 1.97 3.44 10.19
CA GLU A 50 1.76 3.23 11.63
C GLU A 50 3.03 3.54 12.46
N GLY A 51 4.20 3.60 11.80
CA GLY A 51 5.48 3.95 12.41
C GLY A 51 6.29 4.91 11.53
N GLN A 52 7.58 4.63 11.38
CA GLN A 52 8.47 5.42 10.55
C GLN A 52 8.52 4.89 9.11
N PHE A 53 8.50 5.81 8.14
CA PHE A 53 8.81 5.50 6.75
C PHE A 53 10.31 5.72 6.52
N GLU A 54 11.03 4.65 6.20
CA GLU A 54 12.49 4.66 6.04
C GLU A 54 12.85 4.18 4.64
N LYS A 55 13.08 5.12 3.73
CA LYS A 55 13.59 4.85 2.38
C LYS A 55 15.10 5.02 2.37
N LYS A 56 15.84 3.96 2.04
CA LYS A 56 17.31 3.97 1.98
C LYS A 56 17.83 4.29 0.59
N ASN A 57 17.12 3.89 -0.46
CA ASN A 57 17.54 4.14 -1.83
C ASN A 57 17.01 5.50 -2.31
N THR A 58 17.85 6.53 -2.28
CA THR A 58 17.48 7.87 -2.76
C THR A 58 17.51 8.03 -4.28
N ARG A 59 18.04 7.04 -5.03
CA ARG A 59 18.20 7.11 -6.48
C ARG A 59 17.01 6.55 -7.25
N ASP A 60 16.15 5.78 -6.59
CA ASP A 60 14.99 5.13 -7.21
C ASP A 60 13.74 5.31 -6.37
N ASP A 61 12.69 5.91 -6.94
CA ASP A 61 11.42 6.15 -6.28
C ASP A 61 10.39 5.04 -6.49
N SER A 62 10.78 3.91 -7.06
CA SER A 62 9.89 2.77 -7.25
C SER A 62 9.46 2.20 -5.91
N ILE A 63 8.16 2.19 -5.70
CA ILE A 63 7.52 1.65 -4.51
C ILE A 63 6.60 0.51 -4.92
N LYS A 64 6.79 -0.64 -4.29
CA LYS A 64 5.88 -1.78 -4.37
C LYS A 64 4.96 -1.79 -3.16
N ILE A 65 3.68 -1.99 -3.40
CA ILE A 65 2.65 -2.10 -2.36
C ILE A 65 2.24 -3.56 -2.25
N MET A 66 2.48 -4.15 -1.07
CA MET A 66 2.04 -5.48 -0.71
C MET A 66 0.86 -5.37 0.25
N GLN A 67 -0.15 -6.23 0.10
CA GLN A 67 -1.32 -6.26 0.97
C GLN A 67 -1.58 -7.67 1.50
N GLN A 68 -1.92 -7.75 2.79
CA GLN A 68 -2.26 -9.02 3.43
C GLN A 68 -3.59 -9.56 2.91
N GLY A 69 -3.67 -10.86 2.67
CA GLY A 69 -4.87 -11.52 2.17
C GLY A 69 -5.02 -11.50 0.65
N GLU A 70 -4.06 -10.94 -0.08
CA GLU A 70 -4.08 -10.82 -1.54
C GLU A 70 -3.01 -11.70 -2.19
N GLY A 71 -3.18 -12.04 -3.46
CA GLY A 71 -2.29 -12.92 -4.23
C GLY A 71 -3.06 -13.69 -5.31
N MET A 72 -2.37 -14.54 -6.09
CA MET A 72 -3.04 -15.42 -7.06
C MET A 72 -4.02 -16.40 -6.40
N THR A 73 -3.73 -16.79 -5.15
CA THR A 73 -4.64 -17.55 -4.30
C THR A 73 -4.86 -16.75 -3.00
N PRO A 74 -6.03 -16.09 -2.83
CA PRO A 74 -6.31 -15.31 -1.64
C PRO A 74 -6.25 -16.16 -0.38
N SER A 75 -5.40 -15.79 0.57
CA SER A 75 -5.28 -16.44 1.87
C SER A 75 -4.97 -15.39 2.93
N SER A 76 -5.68 -15.40 4.05
CA SER A 76 -5.61 -14.38 5.11
C SER A 76 -4.21 -14.15 5.69
N GLN A 77 -3.30 -15.12 5.54
CA GLN A 77 -1.93 -15.05 6.07
C GLN A 77 -0.88 -14.64 5.01
N ARG A 78 -1.23 -14.62 3.73
CA ARG A 78 -0.26 -14.32 2.65
C ARG A 78 -0.25 -12.84 2.30
N TRP A 79 0.94 -12.34 1.96
CA TRP A 79 1.13 -11.01 1.41
C TRP A 79 1.24 -11.10 -0.11
N GLY A 80 0.39 -10.38 -0.82
CA GLY A 80 0.40 -10.32 -2.27
C GLY A 80 0.72 -8.93 -2.76
N GLU A 81 1.40 -8.86 -3.88
CA GLU A 81 1.59 -7.61 -4.61
C GLU A 81 0.23 -7.14 -5.14
N VAL A 82 -0.14 -5.91 -4.80
CA VAL A 82 -1.38 -5.29 -5.26
C VAL A 82 -1.15 -4.13 -6.21
N ALA A 83 0.03 -3.52 -6.14
CA ALA A 83 0.41 -2.38 -6.94
C ALA A 83 1.92 -2.15 -6.95
N MET A 84 2.38 -1.50 -8.02
CA MET A 84 3.70 -0.89 -8.12
C MET A 84 3.54 0.52 -8.67
N GLY A 85 4.24 1.47 -8.08
CA GLY A 85 4.16 2.87 -8.44
C GLY A 85 5.44 3.61 -8.10
N ARG A 86 5.35 4.94 -8.09
CA ARG A 86 6.44 5.83 -7.70
C ARG A 86 6.08 6.62 -6.45
N LEU A 87 7.03 6.81 -5.58
CA LEU A 87 6.89 7.71 -4.45
C LEU A 87 6.65 9.14 -4.96
N LYS A 88 5.56 9.75 -4.53
CA LYS A 88 5.19 11.12 -4.92
C LYS A 88 5.48 12.13 -3.82
N SER A 89 5.11 11.78 -2.59
CA SER A 89 5.34 12.63 -1.43
C SER A 89 5.29 11.83 -0.13
N VAL A 90 6.05 12.29 0.85
CA VAL A 90 6.00 11.83 2.25
C VAL A 90 5.73 13.06 3.09
N SER A 91 4.66 13.04 3.89
CA SER A 91 4.27 14.13 4.78
C SER A 91 3.91 13.56 6.15
N GLY A 92 4.84 13.64 7.09
CA GLY A 92 4.70 12.96 8.38
C GLY A 92 4.51 11.47 8.18
N ASN A 93 3.39 10.94 8.68
CA ASN A 93 3.04 9.52 8.56
C ASN A 93 2.24 9.20 7.29
N THR A 94 2.04 10.15 6.40
CA THR A 94 1.27 9.95 5.16
C THR A 94 2.21 9.81 3.97
N VAL A 95 2.12 8.69 3.27
CA VAL A 95 2.89 8.40 2.05
C VAL A 95 1.94 8.35 0.86
N VAL A 96 2.26 9.10 -0.19
CA VAL A 96 1.51 9.09 -1.45
C VAL A 96 2.32 8.38 -2.52
N VAL A 97 1.73 7.36 -3.12
CA VAL A 97 2.30 6.58 -4.21
C VAL A 97 1.48 6.79 -5.47
N GLU A 98 2.14 7.18 -6.55
CA GLU A 98 1.53 7.35 -7.86
C GLU A 98 1.67 6.08 -8.70
N ILE A 99 0.55 5.60 -9.24
CA ILE A 99 0.48 4.37 -10.01
C ILE A 99 -0.02 4.69 -11.41
N LYS A 100 0.84 4.46 -12.42
CA LYS A 100 0.57 4.78 -13.83
C LYS A 100 -0.34 3.75 -14.52
N SER A 101 -1.31 3.21 -13.79
CA SER A 101 -2.31 2.30 -14.31
C SER A 101 -3.63 2.48 -13.57
N ALA A 102 -4.72 2.11 -14.25
CA ALA A 102 -6.03 2.07 -13.62
C ALA A 102 -6.07 0.95 -12.57
N MET A 103 -6.36 1.31 -11.32
CA MET A 103 -6.50 0.32 -10.24
C MET A 103 -7.96 0.11 -9.86
N LYS A 104 -8.34 -1.17 -9.75
CA LYS A 104 -9.62 -1.55 -9.13
C LYS A 104 -9.51 -1.51 -7.61
N VAL A 105 -10.42 -0.78 -6.98
CA VAL A 105 -10.49 -0.58 -5.53
C VAL A 105 -11.70 -1.31 -4.99
N GLY A 106 -11.47 -2.25 -4.07
CA GLY A 106 -12.52 -2.90 -3.31
C GLY A 106 -12.78 -2.14 -2.01
N LYS A 107 -14.05 -1.93 -1.67
CA LYS A 107 -14.42 -1.60 -0.29
C LYS A 107 -14.04 -2.82 0.56
N GLY A 108 -13.00 -2.70 1.40
CA GLY A 108 -12.79 -3.69 2.46
C GLY A 108 -14.02 -3.66 3.36
N SER A 109 -14.52 -4.82 3.76
CA SER A 109 -15.55 -4.89 4.80
C SER A 109 -14.95 -4.26 6.06
N VAL A 110 -15.26 -3.00 6.30
CA VAL A 110 -15.04 -2.37 7.60
C VAL A 110 -15.90 -3.19 8.57
N VAL A 111 -15.26 -4.03 9.38
CA VAL A 111 -15.91 -4.57 10.56
C VAL A 111 -16.20 -3.37 11.44
N ARG A 112 -17.43 -2.84 11.35
CA ARG A 112 -17.89 -1.81 12.27
C ARG A 112 -17.84 -2.44 13.66
N PRO A 113 -17.15 -1.85 14.65
CA PRO A 113 -17.30 -2.29 16.03
C PRO A 113 -18.81 -2.24 16.34
N GLY A 114 -19.35 -3.37 16.78
CA GLY A 114 -20.77 -3.53 17.05
C GLY A 114 -21.25 -2.42 17.97
N LYS A 115 -22.34 -1.77 17.57
CA LYS A 115 -23.04 -0.79 18.41
C LYS A 115 -23.36 -1.49 19.74
N PRO A 116 -23.00 -0.93 20.91
CA PRO A 116 -23.37 -1.55 22.18
C PRO A 116 -24.88 -1.61 22.24
N VAL A 117 -25.42 -2.82 22.37
CA VAL A 117 -26.84 -3.06 22.58
C VAL A 117 -27.08 -2.76 24.06
N SER A 118 -27.70 -1.63 24.37
CA SER A 118 -28.17 -1.35 25.73
C SER A 118 -29.32 -2.31 26.04
N PRO A 119 -29.27 -3.07 27.15
CA PRO A 119 -30.43 -3.82 27.61
C PRO A 119 -31.52 -2.84 28.10
N ALA A 120 -32.77 -3.16 27.75
CA ALA A 120 -33.98 -2.48 28.18
C ALA A 120 -34.37 -2.89 29.61
#